data_AF-A0A2V9XN99-F1
#
_entry.id   AF-A0A2V9XN99-F1
#
_cell.length_a   1.000
_cell.length_b   1.000
_cell.length_c   1.000
_cell.angle_alpha   90.00
_cell.angle_beta   90.00
_cell.angle_gamma   90.00
#
_symmetry.space_group_name_H-M   'P 1'
#
loop_
_entity.id
_entity.type
_entity.pdbx_description
1 polymer ?
#
loop_
_entity_poly.entity_id
_entity_poly.type
_entity_poly.pdbx_seq_one_letter_code
_entity_poly.pdbx_strand_id
1 'polypeptide(L)' 'ETLVGRKVVIVANLAPRKMRGLESNGMIVAASLEGGKPVLASFLEDVPIGARLK' A
#
# COMPACT_ATOMS: atom_id res chain seq x y z
N GLU A 1 0.01 16.35 -0.28
CA GLU A 1 -0.52 15.79 -1.53
C GLU A 1 0.57 15.02 -2.30
N THR A 2 1.27 14.08 -1.65
CA THR A 2 2.55 13.52 -2.14
C THR A 2 2.48 12.04 -2.53
N LEU A 3 1.27 11.49 -2.70
CA LEU A 3 1.04 10.07 -3.01
C LEU A 3 0.64 9.81 -4.46
N VAL A 4 0.17 10.84 -5.18
CA VAL A 4 -0.26 10.69 -6.58
C VAL A 4 0.96 10.34 -7.44
N GLY A 5 0.83 9.30 -8.27
CA GLY A 5 1.92 8.80 -9.12
C GLY A 5 2.93 7.88 -8.43
N ARG A 6 2.84 7.68 -7.11
CA ARG A 6 3.76 6.79 -6.40
C ARG A 6 3.32 5.33 -6.52
N LYS A 7 4.21 4.46 -6.96
CA LYS A 7 4.00 2.99 -6.92
C LYS A 7 4.13 2.50 -5.48
N VAL A 8 3.21 1.63 -5.06
CA VAL A 8 3.15 1.07 -3.71
C VAL A 8 2.84 -0.42 -3.75
N VAL A 9 3.21 -1.14 -2.70
CA VAL A 9 2.84 -2.53 -2.51
C VAL A 9 1.49 -2.62 -1.80
N ILE A 10 0.59 -3.46 -2.31
CA ILE A 10 -0.72 -3.71 -1.71
C ILE A 10 -1.00 -5.20 -1.50
N VAL A 11 -1.82 -5.50 -0.50
CA VAL A 11 -2.49 -6.80 -0.36
C VAL A 11 -3.90 -6.68 -0.94
N ALA A 12 -4.15 -7.37 -2.04
CA ALA A 12 -5.39 -7.24 -2.83
C ALA A 12 -6.41 -8.36 -2.61
N ASN A 13 -6.09 -9.40 -1.83
CA ASN A 13 -6.97 -10.55 -1.57
C ASN A 13 -7.72 -10.47 -0.23
N LEU A 14 -7.72 -9.31 0.43
CA LEU A 14 -8.47 -9.11 1.67
C LEU A 14 -9.94 -8.86 1.35
N ALA A 15 -10.84 -9.40 2.19
CA ALA A 15 -12.25 -9.06 2.12
C ALA A 15 -12.43 -7.53 2.32
N PRO A 16 -13.31 -6.87 1.53
CA PRO A 16 -13.59 -5.45 1.70
C PRO A 16 -14.05 -5.14 3.12
N ARG A 17 -13.56 -4.04 3.69
CA ARG A 17 -13.95 -3.60 5.04
C ARG A 17 -14.25 -2.12 5.08
N LYS A 18 -15.28 -1.74 5.82
CA LYS A 18 -15.61 -0.33 6.04
C LYS A 18 -14.68 0.29 7.09
N MET A 19 -14.10 1.44 6.76
CA MET A 19 -13.25 2.24 7.64
C MET A 19 -13.58 3.72 7.46
N ARG A 20 -13.93 4.42 8.54
CA ARG A 20 -14.26 5.87 8.51
C ARG A 20 -15.29 6.25 7.43
N GLY A 21 -16.29 5.40 7.20
CA GLY A 21 -17.35 5.63 6.21
C GLY A 21 -17.00 5.27 4.76
N LEU A 22 -15.76 4.85 4.48
CA LEU A 22 -15.31 4.40 3.16
C LEU A 22 -15.04 2.89 3.15
N GLU A 23 -15.17 2.27 1.97
CA GLU A 23 -14.83 0.87 1.77
C GLU A 23 -13.36 0.72 1.37
N SER A 24 -12.61 -0.07 2.14
CA SER A 24 -11.23 -0.42 1.87
C SER A 24 -11.19 -1.74 1.10
N ASN A 25 -10.74 -1.69 -0.16
CA ASN A 25 -10.64 -2.84 -1.07
C ASN A 25 -9.24 -3.52 -1.04
N GLY A 26 -8.51 -3.32 0.05
CA GLY A 26 -7.15 -3.84 0.21
C GLY A 26 -6.41 -3.13 1.32
N MET A 27 -5.10 -3.36 1.37
CA MET A 27 -4.20 -2.78 2.35
C MET A 27 -2.90 -2.36 1.69
N ILE A 28 -2.47 -1.12 1.92
CA ILE A 28 -1.13 -0.66 1.53
C ILE A 28 -0.12 -1.17 2.56
N VAL A 29 1.00 -1.71 2.09
CA VAL A 29 2.06 -2.25 2.94
C VAL A 29 3.05 -1.15 3.30
N ALA A 30 3.42 -1.10 4.57
CA ALA A 30 4.40 -0.15 5.10
C ALA A 30 5.22 -0.79 6.22
N ALA A 31 6.47 -0.32 6.36
CA ALA A 31 7.29 -0.63 7.51
C ALA A 31 6.88 0.26 8.70
N SER A 32 6.64 -0.36 9.85
CA SER A 32 6.43 0.35 11.11
C SER A 32 7.79 0.71 11.71
N LEU A 33 7.99 1.99 12.01
CA LEU A 33 9.17 2.48 12.72
C LEU A 33 8.76 2.83 14.15
N GLU A 34 9.59 2.49 15.14
CA GLU A 34 9.32 2.84 16.53
C GLU A 34 9.22 4.37 16.70
N GLY A 35 8.09 4.84 17.24
CA GLY A 35 7.81 6.27 17.46
C GLY A 35 7.63 7.11 16.18
N GLY A 36 7.67 6.50 14.99
CA GLY A 36 7.70 7.19 13.71
C GLY A 36 6.43 7.03 12.87
N LYS A 37 6.37 7.78 11.77
CA LYS A 37 5.36 7.56 10.72
C LYS A 37 5.74 6.29 9.92
N PRO A 38 4.75 5.48 9.52
CA PRO A 38 5.02 4.31 8.69
C PRO A 38 5.62 4.69 7.34
N VAL A 39 6.56 3.89 6.85
CA VAL A 39 7.24 4.11 5.56
C VAL A 39 6.68 3.13 4.53
N LEU A 40 6.12 3.66 3.43
CA LEU A 40 5.47 2.85 2.40
C LEU A 40 6.48 1.94 1.69
N ALA A 41 6.12 0.66 1.55
CA ALA A 41 6.88 -0.29 0.76
C ALA A 41 6.71 0.00 -0.74
N SER A 42 7.82 -0.01 -1.46
CA SER A 42 7.91 0.21 -2.91
C SER A 42 9.11 -0.57 -3.46
N PHE A 43 9.20 -0.64 -4.78
CA PHE A 43 10.34 -1.21 -5.49
C PHE A 43 11.39 -0.14 -5.78
N LEU A 44 12.66 -0.55 -5.84
CA LEU A 44 13.78 0.29 -6.26
C LEU A 44 13.79 0.47 -7.78
N GLU A 45 13.40 -0.56 -8.51
CA GLU A 45 13.29 -0.58 -9.97
C GLU A 45 11.87 -0.21 -10.43
N ASP A 46 11.74 0.15 -11.70
CA ASP A 46 10.43 0.38 -12.30
C ASP A 46 9.73 -0.94 -12.59
N VAL A 47 8.62 -1.18 -11.89
CA VAL A 47 7.84 -2.42 -12.01
C VAL A 47 6.47 -2.10 -12.62
N PRO A 48 5.96 -2.90 -13.59
CA PRO A 48 4.63 -2.70 -14.14
C PRO A 48 3.55 -2.80 -13.04
N ILE A 49 2.52 -1.96 -13.14
CA ILE A 49 1.41 -1.97 -12.19
C ILE A 49 0.70 -3.33 -12.25
N GLY A 50 0.44 -3.92 -11.08
CA GLY A 50 -0.20 -5.23 -10.96
C GLY A 50 0.76 -6.42 -11.01
N ALA A 51 2.08 -6.19 -11.08
CA ALA A 51 3.06 -7.26 -10.91
C ALA A 51 2.82 -8.00 -9.57
N ARG A 52 2.80 -9.34 -9.61
CA ARG A 52 2.61 -10.16 -8.41
C ARG A 52 3.88 -10.19 -7.57
N LEU A 53 3.73 -9.85 -6.30
CA LEU A 53 4.72 -10.18 -5.29
C LEU A 53 4.80 -11.70 -5.15
N LYS A 54 6.02 -12.21 -5.05
CA LYS A 54 6.34 -13.60 -4.73
C LYS A 54 7.19 -13.63 -3.48
#